data_AF-A0A3D0J0F3-F1
#
_entry.id   AF-A0A3D0J0F3-F1
#
_cell.length_a   1.000
_cell.length_b   1.000
_cell.length_c   1.000
_cell.angle_alpha   90.00
_cell.angle_beta   90.00
_cell.angle_gamma   90.00
#
_symmetry.space_group_name_H-M   'P 1'
#
loop_
_entity.id
_entity.type
_entity.pdbx_description
1 polymer ?
#
loop_
_entity_poly.entity_id
_entity_poly.type
_entity_poly.pdbx_seq_one_letter_code
_entity_poly.pdbx_strand_id
1 'polypeptide(L)' 'MEFSFVVLKILVSAAIIAGISWYAGKNPSLAGFLIALPIISILAISFSYAQYRDMEKINQFVGSIVVSIPLSLLF' A
#
# COMPACT_ATOMS: atom_id res chain seq x y z
N MET A 1 0.80 22.97 -1.22
CA MET A 1 1.22 21.79 -0.42
C MET A 1 0.68 20.49 -1.00
N GLU A 2 -0.63 20.35 -1.24
CA GLU A 2 -1.29 19.15 -1.81
C GLU A 2 -0.49 18.43 -2.92
N PHE A 3 -0.13 19.13 -4.00
CA PHE A 3 0.52 18.52 -5.16
C PHE A 3 1.87 17.85 -4.83
N SER A 4 2.73 18.53 -4.06
CA SER A 4 4.03 17.97 -3.63
C SER A 4 3.86 16.71 -2.78
N PHE A 5 2.81 16.65 -1.96
CA PHE A 5 2.48 15.46 -1.18
C PHE A 5 1.95 14.32 -2.08
N VAL A 6 1.15 14.63 -3.10
CA VAL A 6 0.74 13.63 -4.12
C VAL A 6 1.94 13.05 -4.86
N VAL A 7 2.88 13.89 -5.31
CA VAL A 7 4.12 13.43 -5.96
C VAL A 7 4.96 12.54 -5.03
N LEU A 8 5.10 12.92 -3.75
CA LEU A 8 5.81 12.10 -2.75
C LEU A 8 5.16 10.71 -2.58
N LYS A 9 3.82 10.65 -2.46
CA LYS A 9 3.08 9.38 -2.35
C LYS A 9 3.32 8.47 -3.55
N ILE A 10 3.32 9.05 -4.76
CA ILE A 10 3.60 8.32 -6.01
C ILE A 10 5.03 7.77 -6.00
N LEU A 11 6.03 8.62 -5.72
CA LEU A 11 7.44 8.23 -5.74
C LEU A 11 7.75 7.13 -4.71
N VAL A 12 7.25 7.26 -3.47
CA VAL A 12 7.44 6.25 -2.42
C VAL A 12 6.78 4.92 -2.80
N SER A 13 5.53 4.95 -3.27
CA SER A 13 4.80 3.74 -3.66
C SER A 13 5.46 3.04 -4.85
N ALA A 14 5.84 3.80 -5.88
CA ALA A 14 6.51 3.29 -7.06
C ALA A 14 7.88 2.68 -6.73
N ALA A 15 8.68 3.34 -5.87
CA ALA A 15 9.98 2.82 -5.44
C ALA A 15 9.87 1.48 -4.68
N ILE A 16 8.86 1.33 -3.82
CA ILE A 16 8.61 0.08 -3.08
C ILE A 16 8.19 -1.04 -4.04
N ILE A 17 7.21 -0.81 -4.91
CA ILE A 17 6.71 -1.81 -5.86
C ILE A 17 7.82 -2.22 -6.84
N ALA A 18 8.52 -1.26 -7.45
CA ALA A 18 9.61 -1.53 -8.38
C ALA A 18 10.80 -2.22 -7.70
N GLY A 19 11.12 -1.84 -6.45
CA GLY A 19 12.19 -2.46 -5.66
C GLY A 19 11.93 -3.93 -5.37
N ILE A 20 10.71 -4.28 -4.93
CA ILE A 20 10.35 -5.68 -4.66
C ILE A 20 10.24 -6.48 -5.97
N SER A 21 9.67 -5.90 -7.03
CA SER A 21 9.59 -6.54 -8.36
C SER A 21 10.98 -6.85 -8.94
N TRP A 22 11.93 -5.93 -8.85
CA TRP A 22 13.33 -6.16 -9.23
C TRP A 22 14.00 -7.22 -8.34
N TYR A 23 13.72 -7.20 -7.04
CA TYR A 23 14.27 -8.17 -6.09
C TYR A 23 13.74 -9.60 -6.33
N ALA A 24 12.55 -9.76 -6.92
CA ALA A 24 12.03 -11.07 -7.32
C ALA A 24 12.95 -11.82 -8.30
N GLY A 25 13.68 -11.11 -9.16
CA GLY A 25 14.69 -11.71 -10.04
C GLY A 25 15.93 -12.26 -9.31
N LYS A 26 16.08 -11.99 -8.01
CA LYS A 26 17.18 -12.45 -7.16
C LYS A 26 16.74 -13.47 -6.11
N ASN A 27 15.58 -13.25 -5.49
CA ASN A 27 14.99 -14.15 -4.50
C ASN A 27 13.46 -14.12 -4.63
N PRO A 28 12.88 -14.99 -5.50
CA PRO A 28 11.45 -15.01 -5.75
C PRO A 28 10.61 -15.28 -4.50
N SER A 29 11.08 -16.14 -3.60
CA SER A 29 10.34 -16.54 -2.39
C SER A 29 10.16 -15.35 -1.44
N LEU A 30 11.23 -14.63 -1.12
CA LEU A 30 11.15 -13.47 -0.24
C LEU A 30 10.46 -12.28 -0.91
N ALA A 31 10.60 -12.11 -2.23
CA ALA A 31 9.84 -11.08 -2.97
C ALA A 31 8.34 -11.37 -2.98
N GLY A 32 7.93 -12.63 -3.20
CA GLY A 32 6.53 -13.05 -3.14
C GLY A 32 5.94 -12.85 -1.74
N PHE A 33 6.68 -13.22 -0.69
CA PHE A 33 6.29 -12.90 0.69
C PHE A 33 6.11 -11.40 0.92
N LEU A 34 7.03 -10.55 0.45
CA LEU A 34 6.92 -9.09 0.58
C LEU A 34 5.73 -8.50 -0.19
N ILE A 35 5.41 -9.00 -1.39
CA ILE A 35 4.21 -8.57 -2.14
C ILE A 35 2.91 -9.05 -1.50
N ALA A 36 2.91 -10.24 -0.88
CA ALA A 36 1.75 -10.78 -0.18
C ALA A 36 1.43 -10.05 1.13
N LEU A 37 2.39 -9.32 1.72
CA LEU A 37 2.11 -8.40 2.81
C LEU A 37 1.22 -7.24 2.31
N PRO A 38 0.28 -6.72 3.13
CA PRO A 38 -0.63 -5.63 2.74
C PRO A 38 0.07 -4.25 2.72
N ILE A 39 1.28 -4.15 2.14
CA ILE A 39 2.11 -2.94 2.12
C ILE A 39 1.38 -1.77 1.46
N ILE A 40 0.70 -2.02 0.34
CA ILE A 40 -0.08 -1.00 -0.38
C ILE A 40 -1.20 -0.44 0.51
N SER A 41 -1.91 -1.32 1.23
CA SER A 41 -2.95 -0.93 2.19
C SER A 41 -2.37 -0.09 3.33
N ILE A 42 -1.25 -0.52 3.92
CA ILE A 42 -0.56 0.20 5.00
C ILE A 42 -0.15 1.61 4.53
N LEU A 43 0.42 1.74 3.33
CA LEU A 43 0.78 3.04 2.74
C LEU A 43 -0.47 3.90 2.51
N ALA A 44 -1.53 3.36 1.91
CA ALA A 44 -2.75 4.10 1.61
C ALA A 44 -3.45 4.60 2.90
N ILE A 45 -3.53 3.77 3.94
CA ILE A 45 -4.07 4.16 5.26
C ILE A 45 -3.20 5.26 5.88
N SER A 46 -1.88 5.07 5.89
CA SER A 46 -0.92 6.04 6.45
C SER A 46 -0.99 7.40 5.76
N PHE A 47 -1.09 7.40 4.43
CA PHE A 47 -1.22 8.60 3.61
C PHE A 47 -2.58 9.31 3.81
N SER A 48 -3.68 8.55 3.91
CA SER A 48 -5.00 9.13 4.21
C SER A 48 -5.05 9.74 5.61
N TYR A 49 -4.44 9.09 6.62
CA TYR A 49 -4.30 9.67 7.95
C TYR A 49 -3.46 10.95 7.94
N ALA A 50 -2.30 10.93 7.29
CA ALA A 50 -1.42 12.08 7.23
C ALA A 50 -2.05 13.31 6.54
N GLN A 51 -2.85 13.10 5.48
CA GLN A 51 -3.47 14.18 4.70
C GLN A 51 -4.79 14.68 5.32
N TYR A 52 -5.71 13.78 5.66
CA TYR A 52 -7.09 14.16 5.99
C TYR A 52 -7.38 14.18 7.49
N ARG A 53 -6.67 13.36 8.29
CA ARG A 53 -6.88 13.20 9.75
C ARG A 53 -8.33 12.87 10.17
N ASP A 54 -9.14 12.41 9.21
CA ASP A 54 -10.56 12.10 9.36
C ASP A 54 -10.72 10.63 9.79
N MET A 55 -10.82 10.41 11.10
CA MET A 55 -10.86 9.05 11.66
C MET A 55 -12.12 8.27 11.26
N GLU A 56 -13.22 8.92 10.92
CA GLU A 56 -14.44 8.24 10.45
C GLU A 56 -14.19 7.64 9.07
N LYS A 57 -13.71 8.44 8.12
CA LYS A 57 -13.36 7.96 6.77
C LYS A 57 -12.21 6.94 6.80
N ILE A 58 -11.25 7.08 7.71
CA ILE A 58 -10.14 6.15 7.85
C ILE A 58 -10.63 4.80 8.39
N ASN A 59 -11.50 4.78 9.40
CA ASN A 59 -12.09 3.55 9.92
C ASN A 59 -12.96 2.86 8.85
N GLN A 60 -13.75 3.63 8.08
CA GLN A 60 -14.51 3.10 6.94
C GLN A 60 -13.58 2.49 5.87
N PHE A 61 -12.49 3.18 5.53
CA PHE A 61 -11.50 2.70 4.55
C PHE A 61 -10.81 1.41 5.02
N VAL A 62 -10.34 1.36 6.27
CA VAL A 62 -9.76 0.15 6.88
C VAL A 62 -10.77 -1.00 6.87
N GLY A 63 -12.02 -0.75 7.27
CA GLY A 63 -13.09 -1.75 7.22
C GLY A 63 -13.33 -2.30 5.81
N SER A 64 -13.35 -1.42 4.80
CA SER A 64 -13.50 -1.84 3.39
C SER A 64 -12.34 -2.71 2.89
N ILE A 65 -11.10 -2.43 3.34
CA ILE A 65 -9.93 -3.24 3.03
C ILE A 65 -10.07 -4.63 3.65
N VAL A 66 -10.47 -4.73 4.93
CA VAL A 66 -10.65 -6.01 5.63
C VAL A 66 -11.71 -6.89 4.97
N VAL A 67 -12.86 -6.31 4.60
CA VAL A 67 -13.93 -7.02 3.87
C VAL A 67 -13.47 -7.46 2.47
N SER A 68 -12.48 -6.77 1.88
CA SER A 68 -11.91 -7.12 0.57
C SER A 68 -10.78 -8.16 0.64
N ILE A 69 -10.32 -8.58 1.83
CA ILE A 69 -9.25 -9.60 1.95
C ILE A 69 -9.59 -10.92 1.22
N PRO A 70 -10.84 -11.44 1.21
CA PRO A 70 -11.19 -12.64 0.43
C PRO A 70 -11.19 -12.45 -1.09
N LEU A 71 -11.10 -11.21 -1.59
CA LEU A 71 -10.92 -10.88 -3.02
C LEU A 71 -9.43 -10.67 -3.37
N SER A 72 -8.59 -10.43 -2.37
CA SER A 72 -7.21 -10.95 -2.35
C SER A 72 -7.27 -12.50 -2.25
N LEU A 73 -6.14 -13.23 -2.37
CA LEU A 73 -6.14 -14.71 -2.46
C LEU A 73 -6.79 -15.29 -3.75
N LEU A 74 -7.21 -14.42 -4.68
CA LEU A 74 -7.48 -14.77 -6.08
C LEU A 74 -6.25 -14.60 -6.99
N PHE A 75 -5.16 -14.09 -6.41
CA PHE A 75 -3.81 -14.06 -6.98
C PHE A 75 -2.94 -15.16 -6.34
#